data_AF-A0A1X4I652-F1
#
_entry.id   AF-A0A1X4I652-F1
#
_cell.length_a   1.000
_cell.length_b   1.000
_cell.length_c   1.000
_cell.angle_alpha   90.00
_cell.angle_beta   90.00
_cell.angle_gamma   90.00
#
_symmetry.space_group_name_H-M   'P 1'
#
loop_
_entity.id
_entity.type
_entity.pdbx_description
1 polymer ?
#
loop_
_entity_poly.entity_id
_entity_poly.type
_entity_poly.pdbx_seq_one_letter_code
_entity_poly.pdbx_strand_id
1 'polypeptide(L)'
;GQAAPDAHAPGARTDPDRARAFVADSGVDALAVAVGTTHAMTTRTAALDHALLGRLAAALDVPLVLHGSSGLPDDELAAAVTGGIAKVNVGTALNIAMTGAIREFLTAHPAAVDSRGYLTVGREAMTRAVTAVIGALDPASARS
;
A
#
# COMPACT_ATOMS: atom_id res chain seq x y z
N GLY A 1 -17.36 18.11 -21.40
CA GLY A 1 -17.23 17.51 -20.06
C GLY A 1 -15.80 17.12 -19.87
N GLN A 2 -15.11 17.70 -18.90
CA GLN A 2 -13.71 17.37 -18.63
C GLN A 2 -13.63 15.96 -18.05
N ALA A 3 -12.78 15.10 -18.60
CA ALA A 3 -12.52 13.79 -18.03
C ALA A 3 -12.09 13.95 -16.56
N ALA A 4 -12.59 13.08 -15.68
CA ALA A 4 -12.15 13.05 -14.31
C ALA A 4 -10.62 12.81 -14.28
N PRO A 5 -9.85 13.57 -13.50
CA PRO A 5 -8.42 13.34 -13.38
C PRO A 5 -8.18 11.92 -12.86
N ASP A 6 -7.10 11.29 -13.33
CA ASP A 6 -6.65 9.98 -12.85
C ASP A 6 -6.52 10.00 -11.33
N ALA A 7 -7.19 9.05 -10.64
CA ALA A 7 -7.11 8.90 -9.19
C ALA A 7 -5.69 8.60 -8.70
N HIS A 8 -4.78 8.23 -9.61
CA HIS A 8 -3.36 7.98 -9.35
C HIS A 8 -2.45 9.15 -9.73
N ALA A 9 -2.99 10.28 -10.20
CA ALA A 9 -2.20 11.47 -10.48
C ALA A 9 -1.56 12.03 -9.19
N PRO A 10 -0.28 12.43 -9.22
CA PRO A 10 0.36 13.09 -8.09
C PRO A 10 -0.45 14.30 -7.62
N GLY A 11 -0.86 14.30 -6.35
CA GLY A 11 -1.66 15.38 -5.77
C GLY A 11 -3.17 15.21 -5.86
N ALA A 12 -3.69 14.16 -6.51
CA ALA A 12 -5.10 13.82 -6.43
C ALA A 12 -5.52 13.57 -4.97
N ARG A 13 -6.67 14.12 -4.58
CA ARG A 13 -7.28 13.93 -3.27
C ARG A 13 -8.74 13.59 -3.44
N THR A 14 -9.21 12.58 -2.72
CA THR A 14 -10.63 12.20 -2.75
C THR A 14 -11.44 13.23 -1.98
N ASP A 15 -12.43 13.83 -2.65
CA ASP A 15 -13.41 14.71 -2.02
C ASP A 15 -14.45 13.87 -1.27
N PRO A 16 -14.70 14.12 0.04
CA PRO A 16 -15.63 13.30 0.83
C PRO A 16 -17.08 13.31 0.34
N ASP A 17 -17.57 14.44 -0.17
CA ASP A 17 -18.97 14.54 -0.61
C ASP A 17 -19.18 13.80 -1.93
N ARG A 18 -18.22 13.91 -2.84
CA ARG A 18 -18.22 13.09 -4.07
C ARG A 18 -18.07 11.61 -3.78
N ALA A 19 -17.23 11.24 -2.81
CA ALA A 19 -17.07 9.85 -2.40
C ALA A 19 -18.37 9.27 -1.84
N ARG A 20 -19.09 10.04 -1.03
CA ARG A 20 -20.38 9.62 -0.47
C ARG A 20 -21.42 9.41 -1.56
N ALA A 21 -21.54 10.36 -2.49
CA ALA A 21 -22.43 10.22 -3.65
C ALA A 21 -22.07 8.98 -4.48
N PHE A 22 -20.79 8.78 -4.77
CA PHE A 22 -20.32 7.61 -5.51
C PHE A 22 -20.68 6.30 -4.82
N VAL A 23 -20.47 6.18 -3.50
CA VAL A 23 -20.83 4.97 -2.74
C VAL A 23 -22.34 4.72 -2.78
N ALA A 24 -23.16 5.76 -2.57
CA ALA A 24 -24.61 5.63 -2.61
C ALA A 24 -25.13 5.23 -4.01
N ASP A 25 -24.57 5.83 -5.06
CA ASP A 25 -25.02 5.59 -6.44
C ASP A 25 -24.55 4.23 -6.99
N SER A 26 -23.36 3.79 -6.60
CA SER A 26 -22.76 2.57 -7.14
C SER A 26 -23.04 1.31 -6.31
N GLY A 27 -23.29 1.45 -5.00
CA GLY A 27 -23.45 0.32 -4.08
C GLY A 27 -22.17 -0.51 -3.87
N VAL A 28 -20.99 0.09 -4.03
CA VAL A 28 -19.71 -0.62 -3.80
C VAL A 28 -19.55 -1.03 -2.33
N ASP A 29 -18.96 -2.20 -2.10
CA ASP A 29 -18.71 -2.72 -0.74
C ASP A 29 -17.51 -2.10 -0.04
N ALA A 30 -16.61 -1.42 -0.78
CA ALA A 30 -15.43 -0.74 -0.26
C ALA A 30 -14.96 0.34 -1.24
N LEU A 31 -14.28 1.37 -0.74
CA LEU A 31 -13.80 2.47 -1.59
C LEU A 31 -12.30 2.70 -1.45
N ALA A 32 -11.59 2.71 -2.58
CA ALA A 32 -10.21 3.17 -2.64
C ALA A 32 -10.15 4.70 -2.63
N VAL A 33 -9.32 5.25 -1.73
CA VAL A 33 -9.22 6.70 -1.52
C VAL A 33 -7.81 7.23 -1.81
N ALA A 34 -7.75 8.41 -2.42
CA ALA A 34 -6.53 9.15 -2.65
C ALA A 34 -6.28 10.12 -1.48
N VAL A 35 -5.37 9.74 -0.59
CA VAL A 35 -5.03 10.48 0.64
C VAL A 35 -3.55 10.86 0.73
N GLY A 36 -2.79 10.73 -0.37
CA GLY A 36 -1.38 11.17 -0.40
C GLY A 36 -0.39 10.15 -0.97
N THR A 37 -0.79 8.90 -1.14
CA THR A 37 0.04 7.86 -1.76
C THR A 37 -0.12 7.80 -3.28
N THR A 38 0.92 7.32 -3.97
CA THR A 38 0.89 7.00 -5.40
C THR A 38 1.42 5.59 -5.64
N HIS A 39 1.18 5.03 -6.83
CA HIS A 39 1.70 3.71 -7.18
C HIS A 39 3.21 3.72 -7.46
N ALA A 40 3.81 2.52 -7.45
CA ALA A 40 5.20 2.28 -7.86
C ALA A 40 6.27 3.01 -7.01
N MET A 41 5.95 3.40 -5.78
CA MET A 41 6.92 4.04 -4.88
C MET A 41 8.05 3.08 -4.51
N THR A 42 9.29 3.51 -4.75
CA THR A 42 10.51 2.76 -4.43
C THR A 42 11.19 3.24 -3.14
N THR A 43 10.78 4.39 -2.62
CA THR A 43 11.25 4.97 -1.34
C THR A 43 10.11 5.03 -0.33
N ARG A 44 10.45 4.85 0.97
CA ARG A 44 9.49 4.90 2.08
C ARG A 44 9.37 6.29 2.72
N THR A 45 9.02 7.28 1.91
CA THR A 45 9.01 8.70 2.32
C THR A 45 7.66 9.39 2.11
N ALA A 46 6.61 8.66 1.73
CA ALA A 46 5.28 9.23 1.64
C ALA A 46 4.71 9.55 3.02
N ALA A 47 3.83 10.55 3.05
CA ALA A 47 3.03 10.90 4.21
C ALA A 47 1.56 10.98 3.80
N LEU A 48 0.68 10.53 4.69
CA LEU A 48 -0.76 10.59 4.52
C LEU A 48 -1.33 11.94 4.96
N ASP A 49 -2.37 12.37 4.26
CA ASP A 49 -3.27 13.42 4.74
C ASP A 49 -4.25 12.82 5.75
N HIS A 50 -3.80 12.70 7.00
CA HIS A 50 -4.58 12.12 8.11
C HIS A 50 -5.87 12.89 8.39
N ALA A 51 -5.88 14.21 8.17
CA ALA A 51 -7.07 15.03 8.34
C ALA A 51 -8.13 14.67 7.28
N LEU A 52 -7.73 14.50 6.02
CA LEU A 52 -8.62 14.03 4.97
C LEU A 52 -9.10 12.59 5.23
N LEU A 53 -8.20 11.70 5.65
CA LEU A 53 -8.56 10.33 5.99
C LEU A 53 -9.66 10.29 7.07
N GLY A 54 -9.53 11.09 8.13
CA GLY A 54 -10.56 11.19 9.17
C GLY A 54 -11.90 11.72 8.63
N ARG A 55 -11.88 12.71 7.72
CA ARG A 55 -13.12 13.19 7.08
C ARG A 55 -13.78 12.12 6.20
N LEU A 56 -12.99 11.32 5.47
CA LEU A 56 -13.51 10.23 4.65
C LEU A 56 -14.08 9.11 5.49
N ALA A 57 -13.39 8.71 6.56
CA ALA A 57 -13.86 7.68 7.49
C ALA A 57 -15.17 8.09 8.19
N ALA A 58 -15.34 9.38 8.51
CA ALA A 58 -16.60 9.89 9.07
C ALA A 58 -17.72 10.05 8.04
N ALA A 59 -17.38 10.15 6.75
CA ALA A 59 -18.33 10.45 5.69
C ALA A 59 -18.94 9.21 5.04
N LEU A 60 -18.27 8.06 5.12
CA LEU A 60 -18.55 6.86 4.34
C LEU A 60 -18.81 5.67 5.28
N ASP A 61 -19.87 4.93 4.99
CA ASP A 61 -20.26 3.74 5.76
C ASP A 61 -19.60 2.44 5.24
N VAL A 62 -18.70 2.55 4.26
CA VAL A 62 -17.98 1.42 3.65
C VAL A 62 -16.50 1.42 4.04
N PRO A 63 -15.86 0.24 4.16
CA PRO A 63 -14.42 0.13 4.40
C PRO A 63 -13.56 0.92 3.40
N LEU A 64 -12.53 1.61 3.90
CA LEU A 64 -11.59 2.37 3.08
C LEU A 64 -10.39 1.51 2.65
N VAL A 65 -9.99 1.66 1.39
CA VAL A 65 -8.88 0.93 0.76
C VAL A 65 -7.73 1.89 0.44
N LEU A 66 -6.53 1.57 0.91
CA LEU A 66 -5.31 2.30 0.63
C LEU A 66 -4.49 1.64 -0.47
N HIS A 67 -4.21 2.42 -1.52
CA HIS A 67 -3.29 2.05 -2.60
C HIS A 67 -1.91 2.70 -2.40
N GLY A 68 -0.91 2.26 -3.16
CA GLY A 68 0.41 2.90 -3.16
C GLY A 68 1.20 2.76 -1.85
N SER A 69 0.84 1.80 -0.99
CA SER A 69 1.33 1.73 0.39
C SER A 69 2.80 1.31 0.52
N SER A 70 3.44 0.87 -0.56
CA SER A 70 4.87 0.48 -0.55
C SER A 70 5.83 1.61 -0.21
N GLY A 71 5.40 2.86 -0.37
CA GLY A 71 6.19 4.04 -0.04
C GLY A 71 5.89 4.65 1.32
N LEU A 72 5.03 4.02 2.14
CA LEU A 72 4.79 4.48 3.50
C LEU A 72 5.79 3.83 4.48
N PRO A 73 6.31 4.58 5.45
CA PRO A 73 6.98 3.99 6.60
C PRO A 73 5.97 3.24 7.51
N ASP A 74 6.49 2.42 8.41
CA ASP A 74 5.68 1.47 9.19
C ASP A 74 4.73 2.18 10.18
N ASP A 75 5.15 3.33 10.72
CA ASP A 75 4.33 4.20 11.58
C ASP A 75 3.16 4.84 10.82
N GLU A 76 3.39 5.27 9.58
CA GLU A 76 2.32 5.78 8.70
C GLU A 76 1.33 4.68 8.31
N LEU A 77 1.79 3.43 8.10
CA LEU A 77 0.90 2.28 7.87
C LEU A 77 0.00 2.02 9.08
N ALA A 78 0.57 2.02 10.29
CA ALA A 78 -0.18 1.86 11.54
C ALA A 78 -1.19 3.00 11.75
N ALA A 79 -0.77 4.25 11.48
CA ALA A 79 -1.63 5.42 11.56
C ALA A 79 -2.77 5.36 10.54
N ALA A 80 -2.51 4.87 9.32
CA ALA A 80 -3.55 4.67 8.30
C ALA A 80 -4.66 3.72 8.77
N VAL A 81 -4.27 2.58 9.35
CA VAL A 81 -5.22 1.60 9.91
C VAL A 81 -6.02 2.22 11.05
N THR A 82 -5.35 2.91 11.96
CA THR A 82 -6.00 3.65 13.06
C THR A 82 -6.98 4.70 12.55
N GLY A 83 -6.67 5.34 11.42
CA GLY A 83 -7.52 6.35 10.78
C GLY A 83 -8.69 5.80 9.96
N GLY A 84 -8.89 4.47 9.91
CA GLY A 84 -10.05 3.85 9.26
C GLY A 84 -9.76 3.13 7.93
N ILE A 85 -8.50 3.00 7.53
CA ILE A 85 -8.13 2.10 6.42
C ILE A 85 -8.34 0.64 6.86
N ALA A 86 -9.15 -0.10 6.11
CA ALA A 86 -9.45 -1.50 6.35
C ALA A 86 -8.69 -2.46 5.42
N LYS A 87 -8.23 -1.97 4.26
CA LYS A 87 -7.48 -2.76 3.28
C LYS A 87 -6.28 -1.99 2.75
N VAL A 88 -5.10 -2.61 2.80
CA VAL A 88 -3.84 -2.05 2.34
C VAL A 88 -3.33 -2.85 1.14
N ASN A 89 -2.94 -2.15 0.07
CA ASN A 89 -2.37 -2.77 -1.13
C ASN A 89 -0.85 -2.54 -1.19
N VAL A 90 -0.07 -3.63 -1.16
CA VAL A 90 1.39 -3.61 -1.21
C VAL A 90 1.86 -4.46 -2.39
N GLY A 91 2.66 -3.88 -3.29
CA GLY A 91 3.18 -4.60 -4.46
C GLY A 91 4.66 -4.29 -4.71
N THR A 92 4.99 -3.01 -4.87
CA THR A 92 6.37 -2.59 -5.19
C THR A 92 7.39 -3.03 -4.15
N ALA A 93 7.07 -2.91 -2.86
CA ALA A 93 7.97 -3.36 -1.79
C ALA A 93 8.27 -4.87 -1.87
N LEU A 94 7.26 -5.68 -2.24
CA LEU A 94 7.42 -7.13 -2.39
C LEU A 94 8.27 -7.48 -3.61
N ASN A 95 8.05 -6.78 -4.72
CA ASN A 95 8.84 -6.93 -5.93
C ASN A 95 10.31 -6.54 -5.70
N ILE A 96 10.57 -5.46 -4.95
CA ILE A 96 11.91 -5.03 -4.57
C ILE A 96 12.61 -6.13 -3.75
N ALA A 97 11.94 -6.67 -2.72
CA ALA A 97 12.52 -7.71 -1.86
C ALA A 97 12.87 -8.98 -2.65
N MET A 98 11.94 -9.48 -3.47
CA MET A 98 12.16 -10.67 -4.28
C MET A 98 13.25 -10.46 -5.33
N THR A 99 13.17 -9.37 -6.09
CA THR A 99 14.12 -9.08 -7.18
C THR A 99 15.51 -8.80 -6.64
N GLY A 100 15.62 -8.14 -5.48
CA GLY A 100 16.89 -7.90 -4.79
C GLY A 100 17.59 -9.21 -4.42
N ALA A 101 16.88 -10.12 -3.75
CA ALA A 101 17.43 -11.42 -3.34
C ALA A 101 17.83 -12.30 -4.54
N ILE A 102 17.02 -12.30 -5.61
CA ILE A 102 17.36 -13.01 -6.85
C ILE A 102 18.65 -12.42 -7.47
N ARG A 103 18.75 -11.09 -7.54
CA ARG A 103 19.92 -10.41 -8.10
C ARG A 103 21.19 -10.72 -7.31
N GLU A 104 21.10 -10.71 -5.98
CA GLU A 104 22.20 -11.06 -5.09
C GLU A 104 22.64 -12.51 -5.32
N PHE A 105 21.70 -13.45 -5.36
CA PHE A 105 21.99 -14.86 -5.61
C PHE A 105 22.69 -15.09 -6.94
N LEU A 106 22.17 -14.50 -8.03
CA LEU A 106 22.74 -14.66 -9.37
C LEU A 106 24.11 -14.00 -9.51
N THR A 107 24.35 -12.89 -8.79
CA THR A 107 25.67 -12.26 -8.70
C THR A 107 26.68 -13.19 -8.02
N ALA A 108 26.26 -13.84 -6.92
CA ALA A 108 27.12 -14.76 -6.17
C ALA A 108 27.32 -16.11 -6.89
N HIS A 109 26.40 -16.52 -7.75
CA HIS A 109 26.41 -17.83 -8.44
C HIS A 109 26.27 -17.67 -9.96
N PRO A 110 27.27 -17.14 -10.68
CA PRO A 110 27.15 -16.82 -12.10
C PRO A 110 26.92 -18.05 -13.01
N ALA A 111 27.25 -19.26 -12.54
CA ALA A 111 27.01 -20.50 -13.26
C ALA A 111 25.63 -21.14 -12.95
N ALA A 112 24.81 -20.53 -12.09
CA ALA A 112 23.52 -21.08 -11.73
C ALA A 112 22.54 -21.07 -12.92
N VAL A 113 22.05 -22.24 -13.30
CA VAL A 113 21.03 -22.42 -14.35
C VAL A 113 19.71 -22.99 -13.79
N ASP A 114 19.75 -23.58 -12.60
CA ASP A 114 18.56 -24.12 -11.94
C ASP A 114 17.74 -23.00 -11.29
N SER A 115 16.55 -22.76 -11.81
CA SER A 115 15.66 -21.70 -11.35
C SER A 115 15.18 -21.87 -9.93
N ARG A 116 15.13 -23.10 -9.41
CA ARG A 116 14.64 -23.40 -8.07
C ARG A 116 15.49 -22.72 -6.99
N GLY A 117 16.80 -22.58 -7.22
CA GLY A 117 17.72 -21.94 -6.28
C GLY A 117 17.37 -20.46 -6.07
N TYR A 118 17.43 -19.66 -7.13
CA TYR A 118 17.18 -18.22 -7.01
C TYR A 118 15.70 -17.89 -6.73
N LEU A 119 14.75 -18.69 -7.21
CA LEU A 119 13.33 -18.48 -6.87
C LEU A 119 13.03 -18.79 -5.39
N THR A 120 13.77 -19.71 -4.76
CA THR A 120 13.60 -20.01 -3.34
C THR A 120 14.01 -18.81 -2.48
N VAL A 121 15.19 -18.23 -2.69
CA VAL A 121 15.63 -17.06 -1.91
C VAL A 121 14.77 -15.83 -2.19
N GLY A 122 14.29 -15.67 -3.43
CA GLY A 122 13.33 -14.61 -3.80
C GLY A 122 12.02 -14.74 -3.04
N ARG A 123 11.46 -15.95 -2.96
CA ARG A 123 10.24 -16.24 -2.19
C ARG A 123 10.44 -15.98 -0.71
N GLU A 124 11.54 -16.43 -0.12
CA GLU A 124 11.85 -16.20 1.30
C GLU A 124 11.96 -14.71 1.64
N ALA A 125 12.62 -13.93 0.78
CA ALA A 125 12.71 -12.48 0.95
C ALA A 125 11.32 -11.80 0.88
N MET A 126 10.48 -12.24 -0.05
CA MET A 126 9.09 -11.76 -0.14
C MET A 126 8.28 -12.14 1.12
N THR A 127 8.42 -13.37 1.64
CA THR A 127 7.75 -13.81 2.87
C THR A 127 8.17 -12.94 4.07
N ARG A 128 9.47 -12.64 4.21
CA ARG A 128 9.94 -11.72 5.26
C ARG A 128 9.33 -10.33 5.12
N ALA A 129 9.28 -9.80 3.89
CA ALA A 129 8.69 -8.49 3.62
C ALA A 129 7.18 -8.45 3.95
N VAL A 130 6.41 -9.48 3.59
CA VAL A 130 4.99 -9.61 3.95
C VAL A 130 4.82 -9.68 5.47
N THR A 131 5.64 -10.47 6.15
CA THR A 131 5.59 -10.61 7.62
C THR A 131 5.83 -9.27 8.31
N ALA A 132 6.82 -8.51 7.86
CA ALA A 132 7.10 -7.18 8.38
C ALA A 132 5.92 -6.21 8.16
N VAL A 133 5.33 -6.21 6.96
CA VAL A 133 4.14 -5.38 6.67
C VAL A 133 2.97 -5.75 7.56
N ILE A 134 2.69 -7.04 7.76
CA ILE A 134 1.60 -7.49 8.65
C ILE A 134 1.86 -6.99 10.08
N GLY A 135 3.10 -7.08 10.57
CA GLY A 135 3.47 -6.56 11.89
C GLY A 135 3.28 -5.05 12.01
N ALA A 136 3.63 -4.28 10.98
CA ALA A 136 3.42 -2.84 10.95
C ALA A 136 1.94 -2.42 10.94
N LEU A 137 1.07 -3.28 10.40
CA LEU A 137 -0.38 -3.03 10.38
C LEU A 137 -1.08 -3.37 11.70
N ASP A 138 -0.39 -4.04 12.64
CA ASP A 138 -0.96 -4.38 13.94
C ASP A 138 -0.79 -3.22 14.94
N PRO A 139 -1.88 -2.54 15.34
CA PRO A 139 -1.81 -1.45 16.31
C PRO A 139 -1.37 -1.90 17.72
N ALA A 140 -1.33 -3.21 18.01
CA ALA A 140 -0.73 -3.73 19.24
C ALA A 140 0.80 -3.78 19.21
N SER A 141 1.40 -3.87 18.02
CA SER A 141 2.84 -3.92 17.83
C SER A 141 3.54 -2.57 18.07
N ALA A 142 2.81 -1.45 18.01
CA ALA A 142 3.34 -0.10 18.27
C ALA A 142 3.45 0.28 19.76
N ARG A 143 3.08 -0.63 20.68
CA ARG A 143 3.03 -0.40 22.14
C ARG A 143 4.14 -1.11 22.94
N SER A 144 5.12 -1.74 22.28
CA SER A 144 6.31 -2.35 22.93
C SER A 144 7.57 -1.54 22.63
#